data_AF-A0A0V0SL49-F1
#
_entry.id   AF-A0A0V0SL49-F1
#
_cell.length_a   1.000
_cell.length_b   1.000
_cell.length_c   1.000
_cell.angle_alpha   90.00
_cell.angle_beta   90.00
_cell.angle_gamma   90.00
#
_symmetry.space_group_name_H-M   'P 1'
#
loop_
_entity.id
_entity.type
_entity.pdbx_description
1 polymer ?
#
loop_
_entity_poly.entity_id
_entity_poly.type
_entity_poly.pdbx_seq_one_letter_code
_entity_poly.pdbx_strand_id
1 'polypeptide(L)'
;MKFKLSCRNKGERFATNVLVLPRYIAQIIIIASQVFGRALSRALREELSATRYASKPGSSSAKATNEAISNLRHGMTLEEARQILNVSEKLDEAEIEKRYNHLFSMNDKAKGGSFYLQSKVVRAKERLEAEIKNRGLKNARKQANSDGSEIN
;
A
#
# COMPACT_ATOMS: atom_id res chain seq x y z
N MET A 1 27.06 -88.94 -2.76
CA MET A 1 25.61 -88.61 -2.79
C MET A 1 25.28 -87.70 -1.61
N LYS A 2 24.28 -86.84 -1.84
CA LYS A 2 23.85 -85.63 -1.11
C LYS A 2 23.59 -85.79 0.40
N PHE A 3 23.40 -84.63 1.05
CA PHE A 3 22.57 -84.29 2.24
C PHE A 3 23.41 -83.65 3.37
N LYS A 4 23.06 -82.55 4.02
CA LYS A 4 22.07 -81.47 3.84
C LYS A 4 22.46 -80.45 4.93
N LEU A 5 22.92 -79.25 4.59
CA LEU A 5 23.08 -78.17 5.58
C LEU A 5 21.69 -77.81 6.10
N SER A 6 21.51 -77.88 7.42
CA SER A 6 20.27 -77.58 8.12
C SER A 6 20.50 -76.44 9.11
N CYS A 7 19.58 -75.46 9.06
CA CYS A 7 19.29 -74.43 10.05
C CYS A 7 20.32 -73.29 10.19
N ARG A 8 19.96 -72.03 10.39
CA ARG A 8 18.67 -71.33 10.54
C ARG A 8 19.03 -69.83 10.44
N ASN A 9 18.46 -69.10 9.49
CA ASN A 9 18.67 -67.65 9.43
C ASN A 9 17.87 -67.00 10.58
N LYS A 10 18.56 -66.42 11.57
CA LYS A 10 17.93 -65.71 12.70
C LYS A 10 17.79 -64.24 12.32
N GLY A 11 16.53 -63.82 12.20
CA GLY A 11 16.01 -62.82 13.12
C GLY A 11 16.14 -61.37 12.69
N GLU A 12 15.17 -60.97 11.87
CA GLU A 12 14.53 -59.66 11.83
C GLU A 12 14.47 -58.95 13.20
N ARG A 13 15.34 -57.96 13.44
CA ARG A 13 15.25 -57.07 14.63
C ARG A 13 15.75 -55.64 14.41
N PHE A 14 16.03 -55.20 13.18
CA PHE A 14 16.72 -53.91 12.94
C PHE A 14 15.92 -52.88 12.11
N ALA A 15 14.60 -52.97 12.04
CA ALA A 15 13.81 -52.12 11.13
C ALA A 15 12.65 -51.34 11.78
N THR A 16 12.66 -51.09 13.10
CA THR A 16 11.54 -50.37 13.76
C THR A 16 11.86 -49.00 14.33
N ASN A 17 13.12 -48.54 14.37
CA ASN A 17 13.47 -47.24 14.97
C ASN A 17 13.79 -46.10 13.98
N VAL A 18 14.00 -46.38 12.68
CA VAL A 18 14.32 -45.34 11.67
C VAL A 18 13.06 -44.78 10.98
N LEU A 19 11.92 -45.47 11.08
CA LEU A 19 10.70 -45.14 10.34
C LEU A 19 9.68 -44.27 11.12
N VAL A 20 9.94 -44.00 12.40
CA VAL A 20 8.98 -43.32 13.30
C VAL A 20 9.28 -41.82 13.43
N LEU A 21 10.56 -41.45 13.41
CA LEU A 21 11.02 -40.05 13.46
C LEU A 21 10.41 -39.14 12.36
N PRO A 22 10.41 -39.51 11.06
CA PRO A 22 9.82 -38.67 10.02
C PRO A 22 8.30 -38.53 10.15
N ARG A 23 7.61 -39.51 10.74
CA ARG A 23 6.15 -39.46 10.97
C ARG A 23 5.77 -38.44 12.04
N TYR A 24 6.55 -38.36 13.12
CA TYR A 24 6.33 -37.35 14.16
C TYR A 24 6.66 -35.93 13.67
N ILE A 25 7.72 -35.77 12.89
CA ILE A 25 8.07 -34.47 12.28
C ILE A 25 6.94 -33.98 11.36
N ALA A 26 6.41 -34.85 10.50
CA ALA A 26 5.29 -34.51 9.63
C ALA A 26 4.04 -34.07 10.41
N GLN A 27 3.72 -34.75 11.52
CA GLN A 27 2.58 -34.38 12.37
C GLN A 27 2.75 -33.01 13.02
N ILE A 28 3.96 -32.68 13.51
CA ILE A 28 4.26 -31.36 14.10
C ILE A 28 4.09 -30.25 13.06
N ILE A 29 4.61 -30.45 11.84
CA ILE A 29 4.50 -29.48 10.75
C ILE A 29 3.03 -29.22 10.37
N ILE A 30 2.23 -30.28 10.26
CA ILE A 30 0.79 -30.16 9.93
C ILE A 30 0.06 -29.34 11.00
N ILE A 31 0.27 -29.66 12.28
CA ILE A 31 -0.37 -28.94 13.39
C ILE A 31 0.07 -27.48 13.42
N ALA A 32 1.37 -27.20 13.27
CA ALA A 32 1.89 -25.83 13.22
C ALA A 32 1.27 -25.03 12.06
N SER A 33 1.25 -25.61 10.85
CA SER A 33 0.73 -24.94 9.65
C SER A 33 -0.75 -24.54 9.77
N GLN A 34 -1.58 -25.32 10.48
CA GLN A 34 -2.99 -25.01 10.67
C GLN A 34 -3.21 -23.79 11.58
N VAL A 35 -2.35 -23.61 12.58
CA VAL A 35 -2.41 -22.48 13.52
C VAL A 35 -1.94 -21.20 12.82
N PHE A 36 -0.75 -21.24 12.20
CA PHE A 36 -0.20 -20.08 11.48
C PHE A 36 -1.03 -19.71 10.24
N GLY A 37 -1.55 -20.69 9.50
CA GLY A 37 -2.38 -20.46 8.31
C GLY A 37 -3.71 -19.77 8.61
N ARG A 38 -4.37 -20.11 9.74
CA ARG A 38 -5.63 -19.47 10.15
C ARG A 38 -5.43 -18.03 10.64
N ALA A 39 -4.33 -17.74 11.32
CA ALA A 39 -4.01 -16.37 11.75
C ALA A 39 -3.67 -15.47 10.56
N LEU A 40 -2.78 -15.95 9.67
CA LEU A 40 -2.39 -15.20 8.47
C LEU A 40 -3.58 -15.00 7.52
N SER A 41 -4.40 -16.03 7.28
CA SER A 41 -5.57 -15.90 6.42
C SER A 41 -6.64 -14.96 7.00
N ARG A 42 -6.77 -14.85 8.33
CA ARG A 42 -7.67 -13.86 8.95
C ARG A 42 -7.16 -12.43 8.75
N ALA A 43 -5.87 -12.18 9.03
CA ALA A 43 -5.26 -10.87 8.80
C ALA A 43 -5.31 -10.46 7.33
N LEU A 44 -4.97 -11.37 6.41
CA LEU A 44 -5.05 -11.11 4.97
C LEU A 44 -6.50 -10.95 4.50
N ARG A 45 -7.47 -11.73 5.03
CA ARG A 45 -8.88 -11.54 4.68
C ARG A 45 -9.42 -10.21 5.17
N GLU A 46 -8.95 -9.70 6.30
CA GLU A 46 -9.36 -8.41 6.85
C GLU A 46 -8.88 -7.26 5.97
N GLU A 47 -7.61 -7.28 5.55
CA GLU A 47 -7.05 -6.30 4.60
C GLU A 47 -7.66 -6.42 3.19
N LEU A 48 -7.84 -7.65 2.69
CA LEU A 48 -8.41 -7.89 1.36
C LEU A 48 -9.92 -7.64 1.29
N SER A 49 -10.68 -7.93 2.35
CA SER A 49 -12.10 -7.59 2.41
C SER A 49 -12.27 -6.08 2.51
N ALA A 50 -11.51 -5.41 3.38
CA ALA A 50 -11.47 -3.95 3.43
C ALA A 50 -11.09 -3.34 2.06
N THR A 51 -10.16 -3.95 1.33
CA THR A 51 -9.76 -3.56 -0.04
C THR A 51 -10.85 -3.83 -1.09
N ARG A 52 -11.59 -4.94 -0.99
CA ARG A 52 -12.73 -5.23 -1.89
C ARG A 52 -13.89 -4.26 -1.67
N TYR A 53 -14.13 -3.79 -0.44
CA TYR A 53 -15.07 -2.71 -0.18
C TYR A 53 -14.52 -1.32 -0.58
N ALA A 54 -13.18 -1.17 -0.67
CA ALA A 54 -12.51 0.03 -1.19
C ALA A 54 -12.50 0.13 -2.72
N SER A 55 -12.78 -0.97 -3.42
CA SER A 55 -12.78 -1.02 -4.88
C SER A 55 -14.15 -0.70 -5.50
N LYS A 56 -15.17 -0.45 -4.68
CA LYS A 56 -16.48 0.05 -5.16
C LYS A 56 -16.34 1.52 -5.58
N PRO A 57 -16.66 1.88 -6.84
CA PRO A 57 -16.71 3.28 -7.25
C PRO A 57 -17.71 4.03 -6.35
N GLY A 58 -17.21 4.93 -5.51
CA GLY A 58 -18.03 5.72 -4.57
C GLY A 58 -17.88 5.39 -3.08
N SER A 59 -17.14 4.34 -2.70
CA SER A 59 -16.81 4.05 -1.30
C SER A 59 -15.79 5.06 -0.73
N SER A 60 -15.95 5.49 0.52
CA SER A 60 -15.01 6.41 1.22
C SER A 60 -13.57 5.88 1.23
N SER A 61 -13.40 4.55 1.20
CA SER A 61 -12.09 3.90 1.16
C SER A 61 -11.39 4.04 -0.20
N ALA A 62 -12.12 4.16 -1.32
CA ALA A 62 -11.56 4.48 -2.64
C ALA A 62 -10.99 5.92 -2.69
N LYS A 63 -11.57 6.85 -1.92
CA LYS A 63 -11.02 8.21 -1.79
C LYS A 63 -9.73 8.19 -0.97
N ALA A 64 -9.71 7.44 0.13
CA ALA A 64 -8.53 7.29 0.98
C ALA A 64 -7.33 6.66 0.24
N THR A 65 -7.58 5.65 -0.62
CA THR A 65 -6.50 5.06 -1.44
C THR A 65 -5.99 6.02 -2.50
N ASN A 66 -6.87 6.76 -3.20
CA ASN A 66 -6.44 7.77 -4.16
C ASN A 66 -5.66 8.93 -3.51
N GLU A 67 -6.09 9.37 -2.32
CA GLU A 67 -5.38 10.35 -1.50
C GLU A 67 -3.99 9.82 -1.12
N ALA A 68 -3.90 8.60 -0.60
CA ALA A 68 -2.63 7.97 -0.23
C ALA A 68 -1.68 7.81 -1.43
N ILE A 69 -2.20 7.39 -2.59
CA ILE A 69 -1.42 7.33 -3.84
C ILE A 69 -0.95 8.73 -4.24
N SER A 70 -1.81 9.74 -4.16
CA SER A 70 -1.44 11.12 -4.51
C SER A 70 -0.36 11.68 -3.58
N ASN A 71 -0.43 11.36 -2.28
CA ASN A 71 0.55 11.76 -1.28
C ASN A 71 1.88 11.04 -1.50
N LEU A 72 1.85 9.76 -1.88
CA LEU A 72 3.04 8.99 -2.25
C LEU A 72 3.73 9.57 -3.51
N ARG A 73 2.96 9.99 -4.51
CA ARG A 73 3.51 10.56 -5.76
C ARG A 73 4.24 11.88 -5.56
N HIS A 74 3.76 12.73 -4.66
CA HIS A 74 4.36 14.06 -4.41
C HIS A 74 5.27 14.05 -3.18
N GLY A 75 5.27 12.96 -2.39
CA GLY A 75 6.05 12.84 -1.16
C GLY A 75 5.60 13.76 -0.03
N MET A 76 4.39 14.31 -0.11
CA MET A 76 3.77 15.13 0.93
C MET A 76 2.23 15.14 0.84
N THR A 77 1.58 15.41 1.96
CA THR A 77 0.12 15.52 2.04
C THR A 77 -0.37 16.88 1.53
N LEU A 78 -1.67 16.96 1.19
CA LEU A 78 -2.29 18.24 0.80
C LEU A 78 -2.22 19.27 1.94
N GLU A 79 -2.43 18.83 3.18
CA GLU A 79 -2.40 19.69 4.36
C GLU A 79 -0.99 20.26 4.57
N GLU A 80 0.04 19.41 4.49
CA GLU A 80 1.44 19.86 4.53
C GLU A 80 1.73 20.88 3.42
N ALA A 81 1.24 20.66 2.19
CA ALA A 81 1.49 21.56 1.07
C ALA A 81 0.90 22.96 1.33
N ARG A 82 -0.30 22.99 1.92
CA ARG A 82 -0.94 24.24 2.34
C ARG A 82 -0.19 24.94 3.47
N GLN A 83 0.33 24.20 4.44
CA GLN A 83 1.11 24.76 5.53
C GLN A 83 2.44 25.34 5.03
N ILE A 84 3.14 24.66 4.11
CA ILE A 84 4.39 25.16 3.54
C ILE A 84 4.20 26.47 2.78
N LEU A 85 3.17 26.57 1.94
CA LEU A 85 2.88 27.78 1.17
C LEU A 85 2.03 28.81 1.93
N ASN A 86 1.56 28.47 3.14
CA ASN A 86 0.68 29.26 3.97
C ASN A 86 -0.55 29.79 3.22
N VAL A 87 -1.31 28.88 2.60
CA VAL A 87 -2.50 29.20 1.80
C VAL A 87 -3.79 28.60 2.36
N SER A 88 -4.89 29.29 2.11
CA SER A 88 -6.23 28.91 2.60
C SER A 88 -6.81 27.69 1.86
N GLU A 89 -7.91 27.12 2.38
CA GLU A 89 -8.55 25.92 1.79
C GLU A 89 -9.14 26.16 0.39
N LYS A 90 -9.35 27.44 0.05
CA LYS A 90 -9.99 27.86 -1.19
C LYS A 90 -9.11 27.64 -2.42
N LEU A 91 -7.80 27.37 -2.22
CA LEU A 91 -6.82 27.08 -3.26
C LEU A 91 -6.89 28.07 -4.43
N ASP A 92 -6.66 29.36 -4.13
CA ASP A 92 -6.54 30.38 -5.16
C ASP A 92 -5.17 30.30 -5.84
N GLU A 93 -5.17 30.12 -7.16
CA GLU A 93 -3.95 29.93 -7.96
C GLU A 93 -3.02 31.15 -7.88
N ALA A 94 -3.59 32.36 -7.89
CA ALA A 94 -2.82 33.59 -7.79
C ALA A 94 -2.12 33.73 -6.44
N GLU A 95 -2.79 33.33 -5.34
CA GLU A 95 -2.19 33.33 -4.00
C GLU A 95 -1.05 32.31 -3.91
N ILE A 96 -1.24 31.11 -4.45
CA ILE A 96 -0.24 30.03 -4.49
C ILE A 96 1.01 30.49 -5.22
N GLU A 97 0.86 31.07 -6.41
CA GLU A 97 1.98 31.55 -7.22
C GLU A 97 2.75 32.67 -6.51
N LYS A 98 2.05 33.63 -5.91
CA LYS A 98 2.67 34.72 -5.15
C LYS A 98 3.48 34.21 -3.96
N ARG A 99 2.92 33.27 -3.18
CA ARG A 99 3.60 32.66 -2.03
C ARG A 99 4.80 31.82 -2.45
N TYR A 100 4.64 31.03 -3.50
CA TYR A 100 5.72 30.23 -4.08
C TYR A 100 6.89 31.12 -4.50
N ASN A 101 6.65 32.16 -5.31
CA ASN A 101 7.72 33.04 -5.80
C ASN A 101 8.49 33.71 -4.67
N HIS A 102 7.77 34.14 -3.62
CA HIS A 102 8.38 34.73 -2.43
C HIS A 102 9.28 33.71 -1.69
N LEU A 103 8.74 32.54 -1.32
CA LEU A 103 9.46 31.52 -0.57
C LEU A 103 10.63 30.93 -1.38
N PHE A 104 10.48 30.77 -2.68
CA PHE A 104 11.51 30.27 -3.58
C PHE A 104 12.68 31.26 -3.69
N SER A 105 12.39 32.56 -3.86
CA SER A 105 13.41 33.61 -3.96
C SER A 105 14.18 33.83 -2.66
N MET A 106 13.52 33.68 -1.50
CA MET A 106 14.16 33.80 -0.19
C MET A 106 15.06 32.61 0.14
N ASN A 107 14.73 31.41 -0.34
CA ASN A 107 15.48 30.17 -0.05
C ASN A 107 16.46 29.77 -1.16
N ASP A 108 16.76 30.68 -2.09
CA ASP A 108 17.71 30.42 -3.16
C ASP A 108 19.11 30.13 -2.59
N LYS A 109 19.74 29.05 -3.07
CA LYS A 109 21.08 28.63 -2.66
C LYS A 109 22.12 29.74 -2.88
N ALA A 110 21.99 30.51 -3.95
CA ALA A 110 22.90 31.61 -4.25
C ALA A 110 22.88 32.72 -3.19
N LYS A 111 21.78 32.85 -2.44
CA LYS A 111 21.60 33.85 -1.37
C LYS A 111 21.84 33.26 0.03
N GLY A 112 22.44 32.07 0.13
CA GLY A 112 22.64 31.36 1.39
C GLY A 112 21.42 30.58 1.87
N GLY A 113 20.41 30.37 1.02
CA GLY A 113 19.25 29.56 1.31
C GLY A 113 19.53 28.05 1.24
N SER A 114 18.56 27.25 1.70
CA SER A 114 18.66 25.79 1.70
C SER A 114 17.99 25.17 0.47
N PHE A 115 18.74 24.35 -0.27
CA PHE A 115 18.18 23.55 -1.36
C PHE A 115 17.03 22.66 -0.93
N TYR A 116 17.09 22.13 0.30
CA TYR A 116 16.05 21.26 0.82
C TYR A 116 14.73 22.03 0.99
N LEU A 117 14.80 23.23 1.56
CA LEU A 117 13.63 24.10 1.72
C LEU A 117 13.07 24.54 0.36
N GLN A 118 13.94 24.94 -0.56
CA GLN A 118 13.55 25.27 -1.93
C GLN A 118 12.87 24.08 -2.63
N SER A 119 13.42 22.87 -2.47
CA SER A 119 12.83 21.64 -3.01
C SER A 119 11.45 21.36 -2.40
N LYS A 120 11.28 21.58 -1.09
CA LYS A 120 9.99 21.41 -0.41
C LYS A 120 8.94 22.41 -0.90
N VAL A 121 9.33 23.66 -1.13
CA VAL A 121 8.45 24.69 -1.70
C VAL A 121 7.99 24.32 -3.12
N VAL A 122 8.88 23.77 -3.94
CA VAL A 122 8.53 23.26 -5.29
C VAL A 122 7.54 22.10 -5.20
N ARG A 123 7.79 21.10 -4.34
CA ARG A 123 6.88 19.95 -4.17
C ARG A 123 5.51 20.35 -3.65
N ALA A 124 5.45 21.33 -2.75
CA ALA A 124 4.20 21.86 -2.24
C ALA A 124 3.37 22.50 -3.36
N LYS A 125 4.00 23.29 -4.24
CA LYS A 125 3.32 23.87 -5.41
C LYS A 125 2.75 22.79 -6.32
N GLU A 126 3.58 21.82 -6.73
CA GLU A 126 3.16 20.70 -7.60
C GLU A 126 1.95 19.95 -7.03
N ARG A 127 1.93 19.70 -5.70
CA ARG A 127 0.84 19.00 -5.03
C ARG A 127 -0.48 19.79 -5.01
N LEU A 128 -0.42 21.11 -4.86
CA LEU A 128 -1.60 21.98 -4.88
C LEU A 128 -2.16 22.14 -6.30
N GLU A 129 -1.31 22.34 -7.30
CA GLU A 129 -1.71 22.41 -8.71
C GLU A 129 -2.40 21.10 -9.15
N ALA A 130 -1.84 19.95 -8.74
CA ALA A 130 -2.45 18.65 -8.99
C ALA A 130 -3.85 18.53 -8.36
N GLU A 131 -4.06 19.11 -7.16
CA GLU A 131 -5.38 19.14 -6.53
C GLU A 131 -6.36 20.02 -7.31
N ILE A 132 -5.96 21.22 -7.70
CA ILE A 132 -6.80 22.16 -8.46
C ILE A 132 -7.25 21.51 -9.77
N LYS A 133 -6.32 20.88 -10.49
CA LYS A 133 -6.62 20.11 -11.70
C LYS A 133 -7.59 18.96 -11.43
N ASN A 134 -7.37 18.18 -10.37
CA ASN A 134 -8.26 17.08 -10.00
C ASN A 134 -9.67 17.57 -9.63
N ARG A 135 -9.80 18.72 -8.95
CA ARG A 135 -11.09 19.35 -8.63
C ARG A 135 -11.82 19.81 -9.89
N GLY A 136 -11.11 20.43 -10.83
CA GLY A 136 -11.66 20.80 -12.14
C GLY A 136 -12.22 19.61 -12.91
N LEU A 137 -11.46 18.50 -12.99
CA LEU A 137 -11.89 17.26 -13.64
C LEU A 137 -13.12 16.64 -12.97
N LYS A 138 -13.15 16.62 -11.63
CA LYS A 138 -14.31 16.12 -10.87
C LYS A 138 -15.56 16.95 -11.13
N ASN A 139 -15.43 18.27 -11.20
CA ASN A 139 -16.53 19.19 -11.48
C ASN A 139 -17.07 19.00 -12.91
N ALA A 140 -16.19 18.91 -13.91
CA ALA A 140 -16.57 18.65 -15.30
C ALA A 140 -17.29 17.30 -15.45
N ARG A 141 -16.80 16.24 -14.78
CA ARG A 141 -17.45 14.93 -14.78
C ARG A 141 -18.83 14.97 -14.11
N LYS A 142 -19.00 15.79 -13.06
CA LYS A 142 -20.29 15.95 -12.37
C LYS A 142 -21.32 16.62 -13.28
N GLN A 143 -20.92 17.64 -14.03
CA GLN A 143 -21.77 18.35 -15.00
C GLN A 143 -22.18 17.43 -16.17
N ALA A 144 -21.25 16.66 -16.73
CA ALA A 144 -21.58 15.69 -17.79
C ALA A 144 -22.57 14.60 -17.33
N ASN A 145 -22.59 14.27 -16.03
CA ASN A 145 -23.49 13.26 -15.47
C ASN A 145 -24.86 13.81 -15.05
N SER A 146 -25.00 15.12 -14.82
CA SER A 146 -26.33 15.74 -14.61
C SER A 146 -27.09 15.84 -15.92
N ASP A 147 -26.42 16.24 -17.00
CA ASP A 147 -27.07 16.50 -18.29
C ASP A 147 -27.52 15.19 -18.99
N GLY A 148 -26.84 14.07 -18.71
CA GLY A 148 -27.25 12.75 -19.20
C GLY A 148 -28.39 12.09 -18.42
N SER A 149 -28.83 12.67 -17.29
CA SER A 149 -29.90 12.12 -16.44
C SER A 149 -31.28 12.70 -16.70
N GLU A 150 -31.39 13.78 -17.49
CA GLU A 150 -32.68 14.37 -17.90
C GLU A 150 -33.24 13.77 -19.20
N ILE A 151 -32.56 12.79 -19.81
CA ILE A 151 -32.93 12.19 -21.11
C ILE A 151 -33.44 10.73 -20.97
N ASN A 152 -33.81 10.28 -19.77
CA ASN A 152 -34.55 9.01 -19.57
C ASN A 152 -35.82 9.23 -18.76
#